data_AF-Q0W125-F1
#
_entry.id   AF-Q0W125-F1
#
_cell.length_a   1.000
_cell.length_b   1.000
_cell.length_c   1.000
_cell.angle_alpha   90.00
_cell.angle_beta   90.00
_cell.angle_gamma   90.00
#
_symmetry.space_group_name_H-M   'P 1'
#
loop_
_entity.id
_entity.type
_entity.pdbx_description
1 polymer ?
#
loop_
_entity_poly.entity_id
_entity_poly.type
_entity_poly.pdbx_seq_one_letter_code
_entity_poly.pdbx_strand_id
1 'polypeptide(L)'
;MMVNGLPVVKGSDLACAGCGTCCTVYGLVDLHVTDIFRISEFLGLTPEQFFDRYTYLAEDKDGNWAFSLDINGGCRFRIDDRCSIYPVRPDTCALYPFNYICVNLSGTTKKEIAQYPQCFVHNLEENMLVVPDIERTIDSRIMFMVKETYMAGFDGTFREEEARPFHEKGLMLVKNPRMRDMMYRKLLKEMMLKVPVNEDTMEPALSEQDIKAICDHVRGI
;
A
#
# COMPACT_ATOMS: atom_id res chain seq x y z
N MET A 1 19.91 -11.38 -2.12
CA MET A 1 21.16 -11.00 -1.42
C MET A 1 21.06 -11.32 0.06
N MET A 2 22.16 -11.23 0.82
CA MET A 2 22.17 -11.30 2.29
C MET A 2 22.62 -9.95 2.87
N VAL A 3 22.02 -9.50 3.97
CA VAL A 3 22.43 -8.30 4.72
C VAL A 3 22.38 -8.63 6.19
N ASN A 4 23.49 -8.39 6.92
CA ASN A 4 23.62 -8.73 8.35
C ASN A 4 23.22 -10.18 8.68
N GLY A 5 23.50 -11.12 7.76
CA GLY A 5 23.15 -12.53 7.91
C GLY A 5 21.69 -12.87 7.60
N LEU A 6 20.87 -11.91 7.19
CA LEU A 6 19.46 -12.11 6.84
C LEU A 6 19.24 -12.14 5.32
N PRO A 7 18.47 -13.09 4.77
CA PRO A 7 18.05 -13.08 3.38
C PRO A 7 17.11 -11.90 3.11
N VAL A 8 17.33 -11.25 1.96
CA VAL A 8 16.49 -10.19 1.43
C VAL A 8 15.52 -10.77 0.40
N VAL A 9 14.22 -10.56 0.63
CA VAL A 9 13.12 -11.06 -0.21
C VAL A 9 12.23 -9.90 -0.64
N LYS A 10 11.75 -9.92 -1.89
CA LYS A 10 10.74 -8.96 -2.34
C LYS A 10 9.36 -9.42 -1.86
N GLY A 11 8.63 -8.55 -1.20
CA GLY A 11 7.26 -8.82 -0.75
C GLY A 11 6.32 -9.16 -1.91
N SER A 12 6.58 -8.63 -3.11
CA SER A 12 5.87 -8.97 -4.35
C SER A 12 6.01 -10.44 -4.77
N ASP A 13 7.09 -11.10 -4.34
CA ASP A 13 7.38 -12.49 -4.71
C ASP A 13 6.72 -13.48 -3.72
N LEU A 14 6.15 -12.97 -2.62
CA LEU A 14 5.46 -13.77 -1.60
C LEU A 14 4.00 -14.02 -2.01
N ALA A 15 3.60 -15.29 -2.03
CA ALA A 15 2.26 -15.69 -2.44
C ALA A 15 1.23 -15.48 -1.32
N CYS A 16 0.25 -14.62 -1.58
CA CYS A 16 -0.91 -14.46 -0.71
C CYS A 16 -1.74 -15.76 -0.66
N ALA A 17 -2.10 -16.22 0.54
CA ALA A 17 -2.98 -17.38 0.72
C ALA A 17 -4.47 -17.09 0.43
N GLY A 18 -4.84 -15.81 0.22
CA GLY A 18 -6.22 -15.39 0.02
C GLY A 18 -7.11 -15.66 1.23
N CYS A 19 -6.58 -15.51 2.44
CA CYS A 19 -7.24 -15.85 3.70
C CYS A 19 -8.22 -14.79 4.24
N GLY A 20 -8.34 -13.64 3.55
CA GLY A 20 -9.29 -12.59 3.93
C GLY A 20 -8.90 -11.76 5.17
N THR A 21 -7.77 -12.02 5.83
CA THR A 21 -7.31 -11.23 7.00
C THR A 21 -7.26 -9.74 6.70
N CYS A 22 -6.70 -9.33 5.56
CA CYS A 22 -6.61 -7.91 5.20
C CYS A 22 -7.98 -7.21 5.16
N CYS A 23 -9.08 -7.94 4.92
CA CYS A 23 -10.43 -7.39 4.90
C CYS A 23 -11.00 -7.10 6.31
N THR A 24 -10.30 -7.51 7.37
CA THR A 24 -10.75 -7.36 8.76
C THR A 24 -9.85 -6.47 9.61
N VAL A 25 -8.64 -6.14 9.13
CA VAL A 25 -7.62 -5.44 9.94
C VAL A 25 -7.69 -3.92 9.83
N TYR A 26 -8.15 -3.40 8.69
CA TYR A 26 -8.10 -1.97 8.41
C TYR A 26 -9.24 -1.23 9.12
N GLY A 27 -8.92 -0.09 9.72
CA GLY A 27 -9.92 0.91 10.14
C GLY A 27 -10.20 1.95 9.06
N LEU A 28 -9.28 2.11 8.11
CA LEU A 28 -9.39 3.02 6.97
C LEU A 28 -8.68 2.38 5.77
N VAL A 29 -9.33 2.38 4.61
CA VAL A 29 -8.72 1.91 3.36
C VAL A 29 -8.76 3.06 2.36
N ASP A 30 -7.67 3.82 2.32
CA ASP A 30 -7.54 4.98 1.44
C ASP A 30 -7.54 4.54 -0.03
N LEU A 31 -8.31 5.29 -0.82
CA LEU A 31 -8.49 5.12 -2.25
C LEU A 31 -7.95 6.33 -2.98
N HIS A 32 -7.18 6.08 -4.02
CA HIS A 32 -6.86 7.11 -5.00
C HIS A 32 -8.03 7.32 -5.96
N VAL A 33 -8.03 8.46 -6.66
CA VAL A 33 -8.97 8.70 -7.77
C VAL A 33 -8.93 7.53 -8.77
N THR A 34 -7.73 7.08 -9.15
CA THR A 34 -7.56 5.95 -10.08
C THR A 34 -8.10 4.62 -9.53
N ASP A 35 -8.12 4.41 -8.21
CA ASP A 35 -8.72 3.21 -7.63
C ASP A 35 -10.24 3.20 -7.85
N ILE A 36 -10.91 4.34 -7.67
CA ILE A 36 -12.35 4.49 -7.90
C ILE A 36 -12.70 4.14 -9.36
N PHE A 37 -11.95 4.65 -10.33
CA PHE A 37 -12.15 4.33 -11.76
C PHE A 37 -11.90 2.85 -12.06
N ARG A 38 -10.79 2.29 -11.58
CA ARG A 38 -10.39 0.91 -11.87
C ARG A 38 -11.32 -0.13 -11.23
N ILE A 39 -11.75 0.12 -9.99
CA ILE A 39 -12.65 -0.81 -9.27
C ILE A 39 -14.07 -0.69 -9.82
N SER A 40 -14.56 0.52 -10.13
CA SER A 40 -15.88 0.70 -10.74
C SER A 40 -15.99 -0.01 -12.10
N GLU A 41 -14.97 0.13 -12.96
CA GLU A 41 -14.89 -0.58 -14.24
C GLU A 41 -14.97 -2.10 -14.04
N PHE A 42 -14.18 -2.64 -13.11
CA PHE A 42 -14.19 -4.08 -12.80
C PHE A 42 -15.55 -4.59 -12.31
N LEU A 43 -16.31 -3.74 -11.60
CA LEU A 43 -17.63 -4.08 -11.08
C LEU A 43 -18.78 -3.78 -12.06
N GLY A 44 -18.48 -3.20 -13.23
CA GLY A 44 -19.50 -2.78 -14.20
C GLY A 44 -20.37 -1.61 -13.70
N LEU A 45 -19.79 -0.71 -12.91
CA LEU A 45 -20.43 0.48 -12.36
C LEU A 45 -19.78 1.74 -12.95
N THR A 46 -20.50 2.87 -12.90
CA THR A 46 -19.83 4.16 -13.08
C THR A 46 -18.98 4.52 -11.85
N PRO A 47 -17.90 5.31 -12.01
CA PRO A 47 -17.14 5.87 -10.89
C PRO A 47 -18.00 6.50 -9.80
N GLU A 48 -19.00 7.33 -10.17
CA GLU A 48 -19.93 7.94 -9.21
C GLU A 48 -20.77 6.89 -8.48
N GLN A 49 -21.34 5.92 -9.19
CA GLN A 49 -22.12 4.84 -8.56
C GLN A 49 -21.29 4.01 -7.57
N PHE A 50 -20.01 3.78 -7.89
CA PHE A 50 -19.10 3.09 -6.98
C PHE A 50 -18.82 3.94 -5.75
N PHE A 51 -18.50 5.23 -5.94
CA PHE A 51 -18.19 6.15 -4.86
C PHE A 51 -19.35 6.21 -3.86
N ASP A 52 -20.56 6.48 -4.34
CA ASP A 52 -21.76 6.60 -3.51
C ASP A 52 -22.10 5.31 -2.75
N ARG A 53 -21.84 4.14 -3.36
CA ARG A 53 -22.24 2.85 -2.79
C ARG A 53 -21.22 2.26 -1.83
N TYR A 54 -19.94 2.45 -2.09
CA TYR A 54 -18.86 1.70 -1.45
C TYR A 54 -17.81 2.58 -0.77
N THR A 55 -17.94 3.90 -0.80
CA THR A 55 -16.95 4.79 -0.22
C THR A 55 -17.59 5.83 0.68
N TYR A 56 -16.76 6.48 1.48
CA TYR A 56 -17.13 7.64 2.26
C TYR A 56 -15.91 8.56 2.40
N LEU A 57 -16.17 9.84 2.70
CA LEU A 57 -15.13 10.79 3.05
C LEU A 57 -14.73 10.57 4.53
N ALA A 58 -13.49 10.19 4.75
CA ALA A 58 -12.90 9.97 6.07
C ALA A 58 -11.90 11.08 6.39
N GLU A 59 -11.69 11.35 7.67
CA GLU A 59 -10.56 12.15 8.13
C GLU A 59 -9.47 11.18 8.65
N ASP A 60 -8.24 11.34 8.18
CA ASP A 60 -7.10 10.58 8.68
C ASP A 60 -6.65 11.10 10.06
N LYS A 61 -5.69 10.40 10.67
CA LYS A 61 -5.15 10.76 12.00
C LYS A 61 -4.49 12.13 12.07
N ASP A 62 -4.09 12.69 10.93
CA ASP A 62 -3.37 13.95 10.80
C ASP A 62 -4.33 15.09 10.39
N GLY A 63 -5.64 14.82 10.32
CA GLY A 63 -6.69 15.77 9.99
C GLY A 63 -6.91 15.99 8.49
N ASN A 64 -6.34 15.13 7.63
CA ASN A 64 -6.52 15.25 6.19
C ASN A 64 -7.70 14.41 5.72
N TRP A 65 -8.45 14.93 4.76
CA TRP A 65 -9.53 14.20 4.13
C TRP A 65 -9.00 13.06 3.24
N ALA A 66 -9.68 11.93 3.27
CA ALA A 66 -9.38 10.75 2.46
C ALA A 66 -10.65 10.13 1.88
N PHE A 67 -10.58 9.64 0.64
CA PHE A 67 -11.62 8.75 0.13
C PHE A 67 -11.36 7.35 0.67
N SER A 68 -12.23 6.85 1.55
CA SER A 68 -12.07 5.51 2.12
C SER A 68 -13.11 4.56 1.57
N LEU A 69 -12.73 3.30 1.34
CA LEU A 69 -13.73 2.23 1.24
C LEU A 69 -14.54 2.17 2.52
N ASP A 70 -15.86 2.05 2.38
CA ASP A 70 -16.75 1.74 3.48
C ASP A 70 -16.57 0.28 3.89
N ILE A 71 -15.94 0.12 5.05
CA ILE A 71 -15.66 -1.16 5.69
C ILE A 71 -16.39 -1.28 7.04
N ASN A 72 -17.38 -0.41 7.31
CA ASN A 72 -18.20 -0.51 8.51
C ASN A 72 -19.02 -1.81 8.47
N GLY A 73 -18.87 -2.64 9.50
CA GLY A 73 -19.44 -3.99 9.53
C GLY A 73 -18.66 -5.02 8.69
N GLY A 74 -17.49 -4.65 8.18
CA GLY A 74 -16.61 -5.49 7.36
C GLY A 74 -16.51 -5.02 5.91
N CYS A 75 -15.43 -5.42 5.22
CA CYS A 75 -15.26 -5.09 3.81
C CYS A 75 -16.33 -5.77 2.95
N ARG A 76 -17.12 -4.98 2.22
CA ARG A 76 -18.19 -5.47 1.32
C ARG A 76 -17.70 -6.32 0.14
N PHE A 77 -16.40 -6.28 -0.15
CA PHE A 77 -15.77 -7.12 -1.18
C PHE A 77 -15.22 -8.44 -0.63
N ARG A 78 -15.43 -8.76 0.65
CA ARG A 78 -15.14 -10.08 1.21
C ARG A 78 -16.33 -11.00 0.94
N ILE A 79 -16.23 -11.83 -0.09
CA ILE A 79 -17.22 -12.85 -0.48
C ILE A 79 -16.58 -14.23 -0.26
N ASP A 80 -17.25 -15.12 0.46
CA ASP A 80 -16.77 -16.48 0.77
C ASP A 80 -15.32 -16.48 1.33
N ASP A 81 -15.06 -15.57 2.27
CA ASP A 81 -13.73 -15.35 2.89
C ASP A 81 -12.61 -14.90 1.95
N ARG A 82 -12.93 -14.51 0.72
CA ARG A 82 -11.98 -14.04 -0.29
C ARG A 82 -12.32 -12.64 -0.78
N CYS A 83 -11.31 -11.93 -1.26
CA CYS A 83 -11.50 -10.63 -1.87
C CYS A 83 -12.02 -10.80 -3.31
N SER A 84 -13.25 -10.37 -3.57
CA SER A 84 -13.86 -10.46 -4.91
C SER A 84 -13.24 -9.50 -5.91
N ILE A 85 -12.59 -8.43 -5.45
CA ILE A 85 -11.87 -7.45 -6.28
C ILE A 85 -10.34 -7.64 -6.24
N TYR A 86 -9.85 -8.83 -5.90
CA TYR A 86 -8.41 -9.09 -5.68
C TYR A 86 -7.47 -8.57 -6.79
N PRO A 87 -7.78 -8.72 -8.10
CA PRO A 87 -6.93 -8.19 -9.18
C PRO A 87 -6.88 -6.67 -9.22
N VAL A 88 -7.96 -6.00 -8.78
CA VAL A 88 -8.10 -4.55 -8.80
C VAL A 88 -8.09 -3.92 -7.40
N ARG A 89 -7.55 -4.62 -6.40
CA ARG A 89 -7.47 -4.12 -5.03
C ARG A 89 -6.69 -2.79 -4.94
N PRO A 90 -7.09 -1.84 -4.06
CA PRO A 90 -6.35 -0.60 -3.84
C PRO A 90 -4.99 -0.89 -3.20
N ASP A 91 -4.08 0.08 -3.28
CA ASP A 91 -2.69 -0.11 -2.81
C ASP A 91 -2.60 -0.39 -1.31
N THR A 92 -3.43 0.27 -0.51
CA THR A 92 -3.58 -0.02 0.93
C THR A 92 -3.78 -1.52 1.18
N CYS A 93 -4.70 -2.17 0.44
CA CYS A 93 -4.96 -3.59 0.59
C CYS A 93 -3.89 -4.48 -0.07
N ALA A 94 -3.23 -3.99 -1.13
CA ALA A 94 -2.29 -4.79 -1.89
C ALA A 94 -0.93 -4.94 -1.25
N LEU A 95 -0.54 -3.93 -0.46
CA LEU A 95 0.73 -3.88 0.22
C LEU A 95 0.69 -4.57 1.59
N TYR A 96 -0.51 -4.92 2.09
CA TYR A 96 -0.68 -5.80 3.26
C TYR A 96 0.07 -7.13 3.06
N PRO A 97 0.67 -7.72 4.11
CA PRO A 97 0.75 -7.28 5.52
C PRO A 97 1.98 -6.45 5.85
N PHE A 98 2.80 -6.11 4.86
CA PHE A 98 4.06 -5.42 5.09
C PHE A 98 3.85 -3.91 5.08
N ASN A 99 4.63 -3.21 5.89
CA ASN A 99 4.66 -1.77 5.86
C ASN A 99 5.41 -1.31 4.60
N TYR A 100 4.72 -0.56 3.75
CA TYR A 100 5.20 -0.18 2.42
C TYR A 100 6.26 0.91 2.42
N ILE A 101 6.56 1.53 3.57
CA ILE A 101 7.58 2.57 3.72
C ILE A 101 8.76 2.14 4.59
N CYS A 102 8.97 0.85 4.82
CA CYS A 102 10.16 0.33 5.48
C CYS A 102 10.58 -1.03 4.90
N VAL A 103 11.82 -1.44 5.19
CA VAL A 103 12.20 -2.86 5.08
C VAL A 103 11.68 -3.56 6.32
N ASN A 104 10.94 -4.65 6.13
CA ASN A 104 10.22 -5.33 7.21
C ASN A 104 11.06 -6.52 7.71
N LEU A 105 11.03 -6.77 9.00
CA LEU A 105 11.51 -8.04 9.58
C LEU A 105 10.34 -9.01 9.65
N SER A 106 10.45 -10.18 9.03
CA SER A 106 9.34 -11.14 8.98
C SER A 106 8.89 -11.58 10.38
N GLY A 107 9.81 -11.75 11.33
CA GLY A 107 9.50 -12.02 12.74
C GLY A 107 8.67 -10.91 13.41
N THR A 108 9.01 -9.64 13.21
CA THR A 108 8.22 -8.50 13.73
C THR A 108 6.83 -8.48 13.12
N THR A 109 6.72 -8.61 11.78
CA THR A 109 5.41 -8.65 11.11
C THR A 109 4.55 -9.79 11.64
N LYS A 110 5.11 -10.99 11.87
CA LYS A 110 4.36 -12.11 12.49
C LYS A 110 3.79 -11.74 13.85
N LYS A 111 4.56 -11.06 14.72
CA LYS A 111 4.10 -10.61 16.04
C LYS A 111 2.97 -9.60 15.92
N GLU A 112 3.10 -8.61 15.02
CA GLU A 112 2.07 -7.59 14.77
C GLU A 112 0.73 -8.19 14.35
N ILE A 113 0.76 -9.30 13.61
CA ILE A 113 -0.45 -9.99 13.12
C ILE A 113 -0.78 -11.28 13.89
N ALA A 114 -0.24 -11.48 15.09
CA ALA A 114 -0.40 -12.71 15.86
C ALA A 114 -1.87 -13.09 16.12
N GLN A 115 -2.76 -12.10 16.24
CA GLN A 115 -4.20 -12.30 16.40
C GLN A 115 -4.90 -12.83 15.12
N TYR A 116 -4.20 -12.90 13.99
CA TYR A 116 -4.70 -13.36 12.70
C TYR A 116 -3.90 -14.57 12.19
N PRO A 117 -4.06 -15.76 12.81
CA PRO A 117 -3.24 -16.95 12.54
C PRO A 117 -3.38 -17.49 11.11
N GLN A 118 -4.44 -17.11 10.39
CA GLN A 118 -4.73 -17.54 9.02
C GLN A 118 -3.91 -16.81 7.94
N CYS A 119 -3.14 -15.78 8.30
CA CYS A 119 -2.34 -15.03 7.34
C CYS A 119 -1.07 -15.79 6.93
N PHE A 120 -0.71 -15.74 5.64
CA PHE A 120 0.44 -16.48 5.09
C PHE A 120 1.78 -16.11 5.74
N VAL A 121 1.87 -14.93 6.35
CA VAL A 121 3.07 -14.48 7.08
C VAL A 121 3.48 -15.44 8.19
N HIS A 122 2.53 -16.17 8.80
CA HIS A 122 2.85 -17.17 9.82
C HIS A 122 3.66 -18.35 9.27
N ASN A 123 3.61 -18.59 7.96
CA ASN A 123 4.37 -19.64 7.27
C ASN A 123 5.78 -19.19 6.83
N LEU A 124 6.11 -17.90 6.98
CA LEU A 124 7.43 -17.38 6.63
C LEU A 124 8.48 -17.79 7.68
N GLU A 125 9.75 -17.85 7.32
CA GLU A 125 10.84 -17.86 8.32
C GLU A 125 10.86 -16.53 9.11
N GLU A 126 11.37 -16.53 10.33
CA GLU A 126 11.35 -15.34 11.21
C GLU A 126 12.50 -14.36 10.96
N ASN A 127 13.55 -14.82 10.29
CA ASN A 127 14.79 -14.07 10.08
C ASN A 127 14.92 -13.62 8.64
N MET A 128 13.93 -12.93 8.08
CA MET A 128 13.98 -12.40 6.71
C MET A 128 13.77 -10.89 6.66
N LEU A 129 14.47 -10.24 5.73
CA LEU A 129 14.24 -8.85 5.36
C LEU A 129 13.28 -8.81 4.17
N VAL A 130 12.04 -8.39 4.41
CA VAL A 130 11.02 -8.28 3.38
C VAL A 130 10.93 -6.84 2.90
N VAL A 131 11.31 -6.64 1.65
CA VAL A 131 11.26 -5.33 0.98
C VAL A 131 9.88 -5.17 0.36
N PRO A 132 9.17 -4.06 0.59
CA PRO A 132 7.85 -3.86 -0.01
C PRO A 132 7.95 -3.78 -1.54
N ASP A 133 6.81 -3.90 -2.22
CA ASP A 133 6.76 -3.65 -3.66
C ASP A 133 7.07 -2.16 -3.93
N ILE A 134 8.34 -1.87 -4.22
CA ILE A 134 8.86 -0.51 -4.38
C ILE A 134 8.17 0.19 -5.55
N GLU A 135 7.97 -0.51 -6.67
CA GLU A 135 7.42 0.09 -7.88
C GLU A 135 5.94 0.43 -7.68
N ARG A 136 5.17 -0.46 -7.03
CA ARG A 136 3.79 -0.16 -6.64
C ARG A 136 3.70 0.96 -5.60
N THR A 137 4.64 1.01 -4.66
CA THR A 137 4.69 2.09 -3.64
C THR A 137 4.98 3.45 -4.29
N ILE A 138 5.85 3.49 -5.29
CA ILE A 138 6.11 4.71 -6.09
C ILE A 138 4.83 5.14 -6.80
N ASP A 139 4.12 4.21 -7.44
CA ASP A 139 2.86 4.51 -8.12
C ASP A 139 1.82 5.06 -7.15
N SER A 140 1.63 4.40 -6.01
CA SER A 140 0.74 4.85 -4.94
C SER A 140 1.07 6.28 -4.50
N ARG A 141 2.34 6.65 -4.33
CA ARG A 141 2.74 8.01 -3.94
C ARG A 141 2.39 9.07 -4.99
N ILE A 142 2.55 8.73 -6.27
CA ILE A 142 2.15 9.60 -7.37
C ILE A 142 0.64 9.78 -7.36
N MET A 143 -0.10 8.67 -7.23
CA MET A 143 -1.56 8.68 -7.18
C MET A 143 -2.10 9.43 -5.97
N PHE A 144 -1.43 9.33 -4.82
CA PHE A 144 -1.74 10.08 -3.61
C PHE A 144 -1.61 11.58 -3.86
N MET A 145 -0.48 12.04 -4.40
CA MET A 145 -0.31 13.47 -4.74
C MET A 145 -1.41 13.99 -5.68
N VAL A 146 -1.80 13.18 -6.67
CA VAL A 146 -2.87 13.54 -7.61
C VAL A 146 -4.21 13.61 -6.91
N LYS A 147 -4.51 12.65 -6.03
CA LYS A 147 -5.70 12.64 -5.18
C LYS A 147 -5.76 13.88 -4.29
N GLU A 148 -4.67 14.23 -3.61
CA GLU A 148 -4.62 15.43 -2.77
C GLU A 148 -4.89 16.71 -3.57
N THR A 149 -4.36 16.79 -4.80
CA THR A 149 -4.63 17.93 -5.69
C THR A 149 -6.10 18.01 -6.08
N TYR A 150 -6.76 16.87 -6.33
CA TYR A 150 -8.19 16.81 -6.57
C TYR A 150 -8.96 17.28 -5.33
N MET A 151 -8.70 16.67 -4.17
CA MET A 151 -9.45 16.95 -2.95
C MET A 151 -9.35 18.42 -2.52
N ALA A 152 -8.18 19.05 -2.67
CA ALA A 152 -8.00 20.47 -2.40
C ALA A 152 -8.81 21.39 -3.34
N GLY A 153 -9.15 20.93 -4.55
CA GLY A 153 -9.93 21.69 -5.53
C GLY A 153 -11.44 21.51 -5.42
N PHE A 154 -11.90 20.40 -4.81
CA PHE A 154 -13.30 19.97 -4.82
C PHE A 154 -13.88 19.66 -3.43
N ASP A 155 -13.21 20.11 -2.36
CA ASP A 155 -13.67 20.01 -0.96
C ASP A 155 -14.12 18.59 -0.56
N GLY A 156 -13.35 17.59 -1.00
CA GLY A 156 -13.64 16.17 -0.72
C GLY A 156 -14.92 15.63 -1.38
N THR A 157 -15.57 16.37 -2.29
CA THR A 157 -16.69 15.84 -3.09
C THR A 157 -16.15 15.09 -4.31
N PHE A 158 -16.71 13.90 -4.59
CA PHE A 158 -16.39 13.16 -5.80
C PHE A 158 -17.43 13.43 -6.89
N ARG A 159 -16.97 13.84 -8.07
CA ARG A 159 -17.79 13.91 -9.31
C ARG A 159 -16.98 13.35 -10.46
N GLU A 160 -17.58 12.49 -11.25
CA GLU A 160 -16.87 11.71 -12.27
C GLU A 160 -16.23 12.62 -13.33
N GLU A 161 -16.96 13.63 -13.79
CA GLU A 161 -16.47 14.59 -14.79
C GLU A 161 -15.26 15.38 -14.29
N GLU A 162 -15.28 15.81 -13.03
CA GLU A 162 -14.20 16.57 -12.38
C GLU A 162 -13.00 15.68 -12.06
N ALA A 163 -13.23 14.42 -11.70
CA ALA A 163 -12.20 13.46 -11.31
C ALA A 163 -11.47 12.85 -12.51
N ARG A 164 -12.10 12.75 -13.69
CA ARG A 164 -11.53 12.11 -14.88
C ARG A 164 -10.19 12.72 -15.34
N PRO A 165 -10.02 14.05 -15.43
CA PRO A 165 -8.70 14.64 -15.76
C PRO A 165 -7.60 14.26 -14.76
N PHE A 166 -7.95 14.06 -13.48
CA PHE A 166 -6.99 13.66 -12.45
C PHE A 166 -6.63 12.18 -12.57
N HIS A 167 -7.60 11.32 -12.87
CA HIS A 167 -7.36 9.92 -13.21
C HIS A 167 -6.37 9.81 -14.39
N GLU A 168 -6.64 10.50 -15.50
CA GLU A 168 -5.77 10.51 -16.69
C GLU A 168 -4.37 11.06 -16.38
N LYS A 169 -4.31 12.16 -15.62
CA LYS A 169 -3.04 12.74 -15.16
C LYS A 169 -2.25 11.76 -14.29
N GLY A 170 -2.91 11.04 -13.39
CA GLY A 170 -2.29 10.00 -12.56
C GLY A 170 -1.66 8.91 -13.42
N LEU A 171 -2.43 8.35 -14.37
CA LEU A 171 -1.95 7.34 -15.33
C LEU A 171 -0.78 7.83 -16.19
N MET A 172 -0.77 9.11 -16.56
CA MET A 172 0.35 9.73 -17.28
C MET A 172 1.58 9.88 -16.38
N LEU A 173 1.41 10.36 -15.14
CA LEU A 173 2.51 10.65 -14.22
C LEU A 173 3.22 9.39 -13.73
N VAL A 174 2.51 8.28 -13.50
CA VAL A 174 3.16 7.00 -13.14
C VAL A 174 4.07 6.49 -14.24
N LYS A 175 3.82 6.86 -15.51
CA LYS A 175 4.70 6.52 -16.64
C LYS A 175 5.86 7.51 -16.83
N ASN A 176 5.88 8.64 -16.11
CA ASN A 176 6.89 9.68 -16.27
C ASN A 176 8.19 9.34 -15.50
N PRO A 177 9.34 9.11 -16.18
CA PRO A 177 10.56 8.66 -15.51
C PRO A 177 11.10 9.65 -14.46
N ARG A 178 11.00 10.96 -14.72
CA ARG A 178 11.46 12.00 -13.79
C ARG A 178 10.59 12.03 -12.53
N MET A 179 9.28 11.88 -12.69
CA MET A 179 8.35 11.81 -11.55
C MET A 179 8.60 10.56 -10.71
N ARG A 180 8.74 9.39 -11.35
CA ARG A 180 9.07 8.13 -10.67
C ARG A 180 10.37 8.23 -9.88
N ASP A 181 11.43 8.74 -10.50
CA ASP A 181 12.75 8.91 -9.88
C ASP A 181 12.69 9.88 -8.68
N MET A 182 11.96 10.98 -8.81
CA MET A 182 11.72 11.89 -7.69
C MET A 182 10.97 11.20 -6.53
N MET A 183 9.92 10.44 -6.82
CA MET A 183 9.17 9.72 -5.79
C MET A 183 9.97 8.59 -5.14
N TYR A 184 10.79 7.89 -5.92
CA TYR A 184 11.73 6.90 -5.40
C TYR A 184 12.72 7.53 -4.43
N ARG A 185 13.35 8.65 -4.78
CA ARG A 185 14.27 9.35 -3.87
C ARG A 185 13.59 9.76 -2.56
N LYS A 186 12.34 10.21 -2.61
CA LYS A 186 11.55 10.51 -1.42
C LYS A 186 11.28 9.25 -0.59
N LEU A 187 10.84 8.16 -1.23
CA LEU A 187 10.59 6.88 -0.58
C LEU A 187 11.84 6.34 0.10
N LEU A 188 12.98 6.33 -0.60
CA LEU A 188 14.26 5.86 -0.08
C LEU A 188 14.68 6.66 1.16
N LYS A 189 14.57 7.99 1.12
CA LYS A 189 14.86 8.85 2.28
C LYS A 189 13.98 8.51 3.48
N GLU A 190 12.69 8.22 3.26
CA GLU A 190 11.79 7.84 4.34
C GLU A 190 12.07 6.43 4.89
N MET A 191 12.41 5.48 4.03
CA MET A 191 12.83 4.13 4.45
C MET A 191 14.09 4.19 5.32
N MET A 192 15.03 5.09 5.00
CA MET A 192 16.25 5.34 5.80
C MET A 192 15.94 5.99 7.16
N LEU A 193 14.82 6.72 7.29
CA LEU A 193 14.37 7.28 8.56
C LEU A 193 13.53 6.29 9.38
N LYS A 194 12.93 5.28 8.73
CA LYS A 194 12.06 4.26 9.33
C LYS A 194 12.71 2.89 9.30
N VAL A 195 13.98 2.86 9.72
CA VAL A 195 14.75 1.63 9.82
C VAL A 195 14.12 0.70 10.86
N PRO A 196 13.96 -0.60 10.57
CA PRO A 196 13.46 -1.56 11.54
C PRO A 196 14.40 -1.62 12.75
N VAL A 197 13.83 -1.74 13.94
CA VAL A 197 14.58 -1.83 15.22
C VAL A 197 14.54 -3.26 15.71
N ASN A 198 15.66 -3.78 16.22
CA ASN A 198 15.69 -5.05 16.92
C ASN A 198 14.99 -4.88 18.27
N GLU A 199 13.95 -5.66 18.54
CA GLU A 199 13.14 -5.54 19.77
C GLU A 199 13.89 -5.89 21.05
N ASP A 200 14.92 -6.75 20.98
CA ASP A 200 15.69 -7.18 22.14
C ASP A 200 16.77 -6.15 22.51
N THR A 201 17.44 -5.55 21.51
CA THR A 201 18.53 -4.59 21.73
C THR A 201 18.09 -3.14 21.68
N MET A 202 16.91 -2.86 21.12
CA MET A 202 16.41 -1.51 20.79
C MET A 202 17.30 -0.74 19.82
N GLU A 203 18.22 -1.42 19.13
CA GLU A 203 19.12 -0.82 18.14
C GLU A 203 18.57 -0.97 16.71
N PRO A 204 18.91 -0.06 15.77
CA PRO A 204 18.56 -0.22 14.36
C PRO A 204 19.09 -1.54 13.81
N ALA A 205 18.20 -2.35 13.21
CA ALA A 205 18.56 -3.63 12.62
C ALA A 205 19.31 -3.50 11.28
N LEU A 206 19.24 -2.32 10.66
CA LEU A 206 19.91 -1.99 9.40
C LEU A 206 20.57 -0.60 9.50
N SER A 207 21.63 -0.38 8.75
CA SER A 207 22.15 0.97 8.51
C SER A 207 21.44 1.64 7.32
N GLU A 208 21.61 2.95 7.18
CA GLU A 208 21.19 3.68 5.99
C GLU A 208 21.82 3.12 4.68
N GLN A 209 23.07 2.66 4.77
CA GLN A 209 23.78 2.06 3.64
C GLN A 209 23.19 0.69 3.27
N ASP A 210 22.76 -0.09 4.26
CA ASP A 210 22.07 -1.36 4.04
C ASP A 210 20.74 -1.14 3.31
N ILE A 211 19.92 -0.17 3.75
CA ILE A 211 18.65 0.17 3.09
C ILE A 211 18.88 0.54 1.62
N LYS A 212 19.89 1.38 1.34
CA LYS A 212 20.23 1.75 -0.03
C LYS A 212 20.65 0.54 -0.87
N ALA A 213 21.55 -0.30 -0.35
CA ALA A 213 22.03 -1.48 -1.06
C ALA A 213 20.90 -2.48 -1.35
N ILE A 214 19.98 -2.67 -0.40
CA ILE A 214 18.78 -3.49 -0.55
C ILE A 214 17.89 -2.97 -1.68
N CYS A 215 17.57 -1.67 -1.66
CA CYS A 215 16.70 -1.07 -2.66
C CYS A 215 17.31 -1.11 -4.06
N ASP A 216 18.62 -0.84 -4.20
CA ASP A 216 19.32 -0.94 -5.49
C ASP A 216 19.29 -2.38 -6.02
N HIS A 217 19.61 -3.38 -5.17
CA HIS A 217 19.54 -4.80 -5.53
C HIS A 217 18.13 -5.24 -5.98
N VAL A 218 17.10 -4.86 -5.23
CA VAL A 218 15.71 -5.25 -5.54
C VAL A 218 15.23 -4.64 -6.85
N ARG A 219 15.69 -3.43 -7.18
CA ARG A 219 15.35 -2.74 -8.44
C ARG A 219 16.25 -3.15 -9.61
N GLY A 220 17.27 -3.97 -9.37
CA GLY A 220 18.21 -4.42 -10.40
C GLY A 220 19.14 -3.31 -10.89
N ILE A 221 19.48 -2.36 -10.02
CA ILE A 221 20.40 -1.24 -10.27
C ILE A 221 21.78 -1.60 -9.71
#